data_AF-A0A4Z0EJK8-F1
#
_entry.id   AF-A0A4Z0EJK8-F1
#
_cell.length_a   1.000
_cell.length_b   1.000
_cell.length_c   1.000
_cell.angle_alpha   90.00
_cell.angle_beta   90.00
_cell.angle_gamma   90.00
#
_symmetry.space_group_name_H-M   'P 1'
#
loop_
_entity.id
_entity.type
_entity.pdbx_description
1 polymer ?
#
loop_
_entity_poly.entity_id
_entity_poly.type
_entity_poly.pdbx_seq_one_letter_code
_entity_poly.pdbx_strand_id
1 'polypeptide(L)' 'MVYIGEWHTHPESHPTPSSTDIEMIRRQYQNKGRNTDFLLLVIQGTVSRYVVLIKNGQLTAYSE' A
#
# COMPACT_ATOMS: atom_id res chain seq x y z
N MET A 1 11.67 -14.95 6.08
CA MET A 1 11.53 -13.74 5.23
C MET A 1 10.27 -13.00 5.67
N VAL A 2 10.35 -11.71 5.99
CA VAL A 2 9.18 -10.90 6.40
C VAL A 2 8.60 -10.22 5.17
N TYR A 3 7.31 -10.42 4.92
CA TYR A 3 6.61 -9.73 3.83
C TYR A 3 6.06 -8.41 4.38
N ILE A 4 6.39 -7.28 3.74
CA ILE A 4 6.07 -5.95 4.26
C ILE A 4 5.01 -5.19 3.46
N GLY A 5 4.56 -5.73 2.32
CA GLY A 5 3.55 -5.12 1.48
C GLY A 5 3.92 -5.06 0.00
N GLU A 6 3.27 -4.16 -0.73
CA GLU A 6 3.33 -4.04 -2.18
C GLU A 6 3.93 -2.71 -2.63
N TRP A 7 4.59 -2.74 -3.79
CA TRP A 7 5.07 -1.55 -4.46
C TRP A 7 4.91 -1.65 -5.97
N HIS A 8 4.52 -0.55 -6.61
CA HIS A 8 4.42 -0.45 -8.06
C HIS A 8 4.47 1.00 -8.55
N THR A 9 4.41 1.21 -9.86
CA THR A 9 4.48 2.53 -10.49
C THR A 9 3.16 2.90 -11.16
N HIS A 10 2.77 4.17 -11.07
CA HIS A 10 1.72 4.76 -11.90
C HIS A 10 2.36 5.79 -12.87
N PRO A 11 1.78 5.98 -14.07
CA PRO A 11 2.26 7.01 -15.01
C PRO A 11 1.93 8.44 -14.57
N GLU A 12 1.05 8.61 -13.58
CA GLU A 12 0.63 9.89 -13.00
C GLU A 12 1.81 10.63 -12.33
N SER A 13 1.80 11.97 -12.33
CA SER A 13 2.80 12.77 -11.60
C SER A 13 2.63 12.66 -10.09
N HIS A 14 1.38 12.78 -9.64
CA HIS A 14 0.96 12.62 -8.25
C HIS A 14 0.05 11.40 -8.15
N PRO A 15 0.62 10.21 -7.85
CA PRO A 15 -0.10 8.96 -7.97
C PRO A 15 -1.19 8.86 -6.90
N THR A 16 -2.33 8.30 -7.28
CA THR A 16 -3.36 7.88 -6.32
C THR A 16 -3.62 6.38 -6.46
N PRO A 17 -3.93 5.67 -5.36
CA PRO A 17 -4.26 4.26 -5.45
C PRO A 17 -5.60 4.07 -6.17
N SER A 18 -5.64 3.12 -7.10
CA SER A 18 -6.89 2.69 -7.72
C SER A 18 -7.76 1.92 -6.71
N SER A 19 -9.04 1.72 -7.04
CA SER A 19 -9.91 0.84 -6.25
C SER A 19 -9.34 -0.58 -6.15
N THR A 20 -8.71 -1.07 -7.22
CA THR A 20 -8.04 -2.37 -7.26
C THR A 20 -6.88 -2.45 -6.28
N ASP A 21 -6.04 -1.41 -6.19
CA ASP A 21 -4.91 -1.37 -5.25
C ASP A 21 -5.39 -1.44 -3.79
N ILE A 22 -6.43 -0.66 -3.47
CA ILE A 22 -7.04 -0.61 -2.14
C ILE A 22 -7.64 -1.97 -1.76
N GLU A 23 -8.38 -2.60 -2.67
CA GLU A 23 -9.00 -3.90 -2.42
C GLU A 23 -7.95 -5.00 -2.25
N MET A 24 -6.93 -5.00 -3.13
CA MET A 24 -5.83 -5.94 -3.10
C MET A 24 -5.11 -5.89 -1.75
N ILE A 25 -4.65 -4.72 -1.31
CA ILE A 25 -3.90 -4.62 -0.05
C ILE A 25 -4.77 -4.90 1.19
N ARG A 26 -6.07 -4.57 1.15
CA ARG A 26 -7.03 -4.95 2.22
C ARG A 26 -7.20 -6.46 2.32
N ARG A 27 -7.38 -7.17 1.19
CA ARG A 27 -7.47 -8.63 1.16
C ARG A 27 -6.18 -9.26 1.68
N GLN A 28 -5.03 -8.73 1.28
CA GLN A 28 -3.74 -9.16 1.81
C GLN A 28 -3.67 -8.96 3.33
N TYR A 29 -4.15 -7.83 3.86
CA TYR A 29 -4.25 -7.54 5.31
C TYR A 29 -5.28 -8.41 6.06
N GLN A 30 -6.22 -9.06 5.39
CA GLN A 30 -7.15 -9.99 6.03
C GLN A 30 -6.62 -11.44 6.09
N ASN A 31 -5.58 -11.77 5.32
CA ASN A 31 -4.99 -13.11 5.31
C ASN A 31 -4.29 -13.46 6.64
N LYS A 32 -4.76 -14.48 7.35
CA LYS A 32 -4.28 -14.83 8.70
C LYS A 32 -2.87 -15.44 8.76
N GLY A 33 -2.25 -15.77 7.62
CA GLY A 33 -0.92 -16.41 7.55
C GLY A 33 0.27 -15.45 7.53
N ARG A 34 0.07 -14.14 7.72
CA ARG A 34 1.16 -13.15 7.65
C ARG A 34 2.04 -13.17 8.89
N ASN A 35 3.30 -12.78 8.70
CA ASN A 35 4.30 -12.64 9.76
C ASN A 35 4.55 -11.17 10.18
N THR A 36 3.61 -10.29 9.86
CA THR A 36 3.63 -8.87 10.21
C THR A 36 2.21 -8.40 10.55
N ASP A 37 2.12 -7.45 11.49
CA ASP A 37 0.88 -6.78 11.90
C ASP A 37 0.56 -5.54 11.07
N PHE A 38 1.40 -5.21 10.07
CA PHE A 38 1.22 -4.09 9.16
C PHE A 38 1.54 -4.45 7.71
N LEU A 39 1.02 -3.66 6.76
CA LEU A 39 1.43 -3.68 5.36
C LEU A 39 1.68 -2.25 4.87
N LEU A 40 2.63 -2.11 3.95
CA LEU A 40 2.87 -0.90 3.18
C LEU A 40 2.28 -1.06 1.78
N LEU A 41 1.65 -0.01 1.27
CA LEU A 41 1.41 0.14 -0.15
C LEU A 41 2.14 1.38 -0.62
N VAL A 42 3.04 1.19 -1.58
CA VAL A 42 3.85 2.26 -2.16
C VAL A 42 3.57 2.38 -3.64
N ILE A 43 3.15 3.55 -4.09
CA ILE A 43 2.94 3.84 -5.51
C ILE A 43 3.85 4.99 -5.91
N GLN A 44 4.78 4.71 -6.82
CA GLN A 44 5.69 5.69 -7.38
C GLN A 44 5.05 6.34 -8.62
N GLY A 45 4.86 7.66 -8.58
CA GLY A 45 4.52 8.45 -9.76
C GLY A 45 5.76 9.03 -10.42
N THR A 46 5.58 9.90 -11.40
CA THR A 46 6.73 10.55 -12.08
C THR A 46 7.33 11.72 -11.30
N VAL A 47 6.59 12.29 -10.34
CA VAL A 47 7.04 13.43 -9.51
C VAL A 47 7.06 13.10 -8.01
N SER A 48 6.04 12.40 -7.52
CA SER A 48 5.83 12.15 -6.08
C SER A 48 5.49 10.70 -5.80
N ARG A 49 5.35 10.37 -4.52
CA ARG A 49 5.03 9.01 -4.07
C ARG A 49 3.83 9.00 -3.15
N TYR A 50 2.97 8.03 -3.37
CA TYR A 50 1.91 7.68 -2.43
C TYR A 50 2.43 6.55 -1.54
N VAL A 51 2.41 6.76 -0.22
CA VAL A 51 2.76 5.73 0.77
C VAL A 51 1.60 5.59 1.74
N VAL A 52 1.16 4.36 2.03
CA VAL A 52 0.19 4.12 3.09
C VAL A 52 0.63 2.97 3.96
N LEU A 53 0.54 3.19 5.28
CA LEU A 53 0.65 2.15 6.28
C LEU A 53 -0.74 1.62 6.59
N ILE A 54 -0.91 0.31 6.49
CA ILE A 54 -2.11 -0.38 6.94
C ILE A 54 -1.76 -1.12 8.23
N LYS A 55 -2.40 -0.73 9.33
CA LYS A 55 -2.26 -1.37 10.63
C LYS A 55 -3.60 -1.38 11.34
N ASN A 56 -3.95 -2.49 11.98
CA ASN A 56 -5.27 -2.70 12.62
C ASN A 56 -6.46 -2.45 11.67
N GLY A 57 -6.28 -2.65 10.36
CA GLY A 57 -7.28 -2.37 9.34
C GLY A 57 -7.48 -0.88 9.01
N GLN A 58 -6.75 0.01 9.68
CA GLN A 58 -6.75 1.45 9.42
C GLN A 58 -5.67 1.78 8.37
N LEU A 59 -6.04 2.60 7.39
CA LEU A 59 -5.11 3.15 6.41
C LEU A 59 -4.64 4.54 6.87
N THR A 60 -3.34 4.68 7.13
CA THR A 60 -2.70 5.97 7.41
C THR A 60 -1.84 6.35 6.22
N ALA A 61 -2.37 7.25 5.39
CA ALA A 61 -1.67 7.73 4.20
C ALA A 61 -0.61 8.78 4.55
N TYR A 62 0.51 8.71 3.85
CA TYR A 62 1.64 9.63 3.85
C TYR A 62 1.92 9.98 2.39
N SER A 63 1.78 11.25 2.03
CA SER A 63 2.15 11.75 0.71
C SER A 63 3.49 12.48 0.83
N GLU A 64 4.47 12.07 0.02
CA GLU A 64 5.75 12.75 -0.16
C GLU A 64 5.86 13.32 -1.58
#